data_AF-A0A7W0Q3D1-F1
#
_entry.id   AF-A0A7W0Q3D1-F1
#
_cell.length_a   1.000
_cell.length_b   1.000
_cell.length_c   1.000
_cell.angle_alpha   90.00
_cell.angle_beta   90.00
_cell.angle_gamma   90.00
#
_symmetry.space_group_name_H-M   'P 1'
#
loop_
_entity.id
_entity.type
_entity.pdbx_description
1 polymer ?
#
loop_
_entity_poly.entity_id
_entity_poly.type
_entity_poly.pdbx_seq_one_letter_code
_entity_poly.pdbx_strand_id
1 'polypeptide(L)'
;MVCGCARDELCDRCLDDAFAQLRGVAACRGEVWAMDVARQVPRTRPWPATDRATSIARRKVGDLSSDPRLAARLAAELERWAARWWSGPGAQLDVAH
;
A
#
# COMPACT_ATOMS: atom_id res chain seq x y z
N MET A 1 -12.57 22.86 -12.96
CA MET A 1 -13.17 21.99 -13.99
C MET A 1 -13.39 20.63 -13.36
N VAL A 2 -14.64 20.25 -13.12
CA VAL A 2 -14.98 18.94 -12.54
C VAL A 2 -15.09 17.95 -13.69
N CYS A 3 -14.31 16.88 -13.60
CA CYS A 3 -14.32 15.74 -14.51
C CYS A 3 -15.63 14.96 -14.33
N GLY A 4 -16.34 14.66 -15.40
CA GLY A 4 -17.61 13.93 -15.37
C GLY A 4 -17.49 12.42 -15.50
N CYS A 5 -16.29 11.85 -15.31
CA CYS A 5 -16.08 10.40 -15.44
C CYS A 5 -16.78 9.63 -14.31
N ALA A 6 -17.16 8.39 -14.59
CA ALA A 6 -17.74 7.50 -13.59
C ALA A 6 -16.68 7.16 -12.51
N ARG A 7 -17.12 6.84 -11.29
CA ARG A 7 -16.20 6.61 -10.15
C ARG A 7 -15.43 5.30 -10.25
N ASP A 8 -15.95 4.36 -11.03
CA ASP A 8 -15.39 3.05 -11.35
C ASP A 8 -14.62 3.03 -12.68
N GLU A 9 -14.70 4.11 -13.47
CA GLU A 9 -14.00 4.27 -14.74
C GLU A 9 -13.46 5.70 -14.86
N LEU A 10 -12.36 5.97 -14.15
CA LEU A 10 -11.69 7.26 -14.17
C LEU A 10 -10.94 7.45 -15.50
N CYS A 11 -11.04 8.64 -16.09
CA CYS A 11 -10.12 9.00 -17.17
C CYS A 11 -8.70 9.19 -16.63
N ASP A 12 -7.69 9.16 -17.50
CA ASP A 12 -6.27 9.15 -17.07
C ASP A 12 -5.90 10.32 -16.15
N ARG A 13 -6.40 11.53 -16.44
CA ARG A 13 -6.18 12.69 -15.57
C ARG A 13 -6.79 12.50 -14.18
N CYS A 14 -8.04 12.05 -14.13
CA CYS A 14 -8.78 11.90 -12.87
C CYS A 14 -8.22 10.73 -12.05
N LEU A 15 -7.66 9.72 -12.72
CA LEU A 15 -6.89 8.64 -12.12
C LEU A 15 -5.55 9.14 -11.52
N ASP A 16 -4.80 9.98 -12.23
CA ASP A 16 -3.54 10.55 -11.71
C ASP A 16 -3.78 11.49 -10.53
N ASP A 17 -4.78 12.37 -10.62
CA ASP A 17 -5.17 13.28 -9.54
C ASP A 17 -5.60 12.50 -8.29
N ALA A 18 -6.46 11.49 -8.45
CA ALA A 18 -6.90 10.63 -7.35
C ALA A 18 -5.74 9.84 -6.74
N PHE A 19 -4.82 9.31 -7.57
CA PHE A 19 -3.61 8.66 -7.08
C PHE A 19 -2.73 9.64 -6.28
N ALA A 20 -2.52 10.85 -6.77
CA ALA A 20 -1.71 11.86 -6.08
C ALA A 20 -2.29 12.22 -4.69
N GLN A 21 -3.62 12.27 -4.57
CA GLN A 21 -4.31 12.52 -3.31
C GLN A 21 -4.22 11.34 -2.33
N LEU A 22 -4.38 10.11 -2.84
CA LEU A 22 -4.47 8.90 -2.02
C LEU A 22 -3.13 8.21 -1.77
N ARG A 23 -2.06 8.59 -2.48
CA ARG A 23 -0.72 7.97 -2.32
C ARG A 23 -0.22 8.02 -0.88
N GLY A 24 -0.49 9.11 -0.16
CA GLY A 24 -0.08 9.26 1.24
C GLY A 24 -0.83 8.29 2.16
N VAL A 25 -2.12 8.07 1.90
CA VAL A 25 -2.93 7.08 2.63
C VAL A 25 -2.41 5.67 2.38
N ALA A 26 -2.11 5.32 1.13
CA ALA A 26 -1.53 4.03 0.77
C ALA A 26 -0.17 3.81 1.44
N ALA A 27 0.68 4.85 1.48
CA ALA A 27 1.97 4.81 2.16
C ALA A 27 1.84 4.49 3.66
N CYS A 28 1.04 5.27 4.40
CA CYS A 28 0.80 5.05 5.82
C CYS A 28 0.23 3.65 6.10
N ARG A 29 -0.72 3.18 5.29
CA ARG A 29 -1.28 1.83 5.41
C ARG A 29 -0.23 0.74 5.16
N GLY A 30 0.73 0.98 4.26
CA GLY A 30 1.84 0.09 3.98
C GLY A 30 2.78 -0.06 5.17
N GLU A 31 3.17 1.06 5.78
CA GLU A 31 4.03 1.04 6.97
C GLU A 31 3.33 0.35 8.16
N VAL A 32 2.08 0.71 8.45
CA VAL A 32 1.30 0.08 9.53
C VAL A 32 1.13 -1.42 9.29
N TRP A 33 0.89 -1.83 8.05
CA TRP A 33 0.83 -3.26 7.74
C TRP A 33 2.14 -3.97 8.02
N ALA A 34 3.28 -3.38 7.64
CA ALA A 34 4.58 -3.97 7.93
C ALA A 34 4.86 -4.04 9.44
N MET A 35 4.45 -3.03 10.22
CA MET A 35 4.51 -3.06 11.69
C MET A 35 3.67 -4.21 12.28
N ASP A 36 2.43 -4.38 11.81
CA ASP A 36 1.55 -5.44 12.29
C ASP A 36 2.07 -6.85 11.96
N VAL A 37 2.72 -7.02 10.82
CA VAL A 37 3.41 -8.26 10.47
C VAL A 37 4.64 -8.44 11.37
N ALA A 38 5.42 -7.40 11.64
CA ALA A 38 6.60 -7.48 12.49
C ALA A 38 6.28 -7.85 13.95
N ARG A 39 5.09 -7.48 14.45
CA ARG A 39 4.57 -7.92 15.76
C ARG A 39 4.32 -9.43 15.84
N GLN A 40 4.13 -10.09 14.69
CA GLN A 40 3.78 -11.51 14.61
C GLN A 40 4.94 -12.38 14.14
N VAL A 41 5.84 -11.82 13.31
CA VAL A 41 6.95 -12.57 12.71
C VAL A 41 8.24 -11.75 12.75
N PRO A 42 9.38 -12.37 13.12
CA PRO A 42 10.68 -11.72 13.11
C PRO A 42 11.06 -11.18 11.72
N ARG A 43 11.71 -10.02 11.68
CA ARG A 43 12.19 -9.36 10.45
C ARG A 43 13.51 -9.95 9.93
N THR A 44 13.66 -11.27 10.03
CA THR A 44 14.90 -11.99 9.64
C THR A 44 14.97 -12.31 8.15
N ARG A 45 13.86 -12.14 7.42
CA ARG A 45 13.75 -12.38 5.98
C ARG A 45 13.27 -11.12 5.26
N PRO A 46 13.52 -10.97 3.95
CA PRO A 46 12.95 -9.87 3.16
C PRO A 46 11.42 -9.86 3.21
N TRP A 47 10.82 -8.70 2.94
CA TRP A 47 9.38 -8.58 2.80
C TRP A 47 8.88 -9.53 1.70
N PRO A 48 7.81 -10.30 1.94
CA PRO A 48 7.34 -11.30 0.99
C PRO A 48 6.63 -10.64 -0.20
N ALA A 49 7.34 -10.38 -1.29
CA ALA A 49 6.77 -9.96 -2.58
C ALA A 49 6.14 -11.15 -3.31
N THR A 50 4.96 -11.58 -2.84
CA THR A 50 4.23 -12.77 -3.32
C THR A 50 2.84 -12.38 -3.80
N ASP A 51 2.21 -13.19 -4.65
CA ASP A 51 0.80 -12.99 -5.08
C ASP A 51 -0.15 -12.84 -3.88
N ARG A 52 0.14 -13.53 -2.77
CA ARG A 52 -0.62 -13.40 -1.52
C ARG A 52 -0.48 -12.00 -0.92
N ALA A 53 0.73 -11.44 -0.87
CA ALA A 53 0.97 -10.10 -0.37
C ALA A 53 0.28 -9.06 -1.26
N THR A 54 0.37 -9.19 -2.58
CA THR A 54 -0.35 -8.33 -3.52
C THR A 54 -1.87 -8.44 -3.34
N SER A 55 -2.43 -9.63 -3.11
CA SER A 55 -3.85 -9.79 -2.82
C SER A 55 -4.26 -9.11 -1.51
N ILE A 56 -3.43 -9.15 -0.48
CA ILE A 56 -3.67 -8.46 0.79
C ILE A 56 -3.60 -6.94 0.60
N ALA A 57 -2.60 -6.46 -0.15
CA ALA A 57 -2.45 -5.05 -0.48
C ALA A 57 -3.70 -4.49 -1.19
N ARG A 58 -4.23 -5.22 -2.18
CA ARG A 58 -5.49 -4.88 -2.85
C ARG A 58 -6.67 -4.79 -1.88
N ARG A 59 -6.81 -5.75 -0.97
CA ARG A 59 -7.89 -5.71 0.06
C ARG A 59 -7.74 -4.50 0.98
N LYS A 60 -6.51 -4.14 1.35
CA LYS A 60 -6.22 -2.99 2.23
C LYS A 60 -6.45 -1.62 1.59
N VAL A 61 -6.61 -1.53 0.28
CA VAL A 61 -6.94 -0.27 -0.43
C VAL A 61 -8.29 -0.31 -1.13
N GLY A 62 -9.02 -1.44 -1.03
CA GLY A 62 -10.26 -1.64 -1.78
C GLY A 62 -11.40 -0.71 -1.37
N ASP A 63 -11.33 -0.10 -0.19
CA ASP A 63 -12.24 0.95 0.28
C ASP A 63 -11.95 2.33 -0.30
N LEU A 64 -10.77 2.54 -0.90
CA LEU A 64 -10.33 3.86 -1.37
C LEU A 64 -10.86 4.21 -2.78
N SER A 65 -11.12 3.21 -3.61
CA SER A 65 -11.63 3.42 -4.97
C SER A 65 -12.30 2.16 -5.52
N SER A 66 -13.36 2.38 -6.31
CA SER A 66 -13.99 1.33 -7.12
C SER A 66 -13.29 1.13 -8.48
N ASP A 67 -12.50 2.10 -8.93
CA ASP A 67 -11.70 1.99 -10.16
C ASP A 67 -10.56 0.96 -9.98
N PRO A 68 -10.50 -0.10 -10.80
CA PRO A 68 -9.53 -1.18 -10.63
C PRO A 68 -8.09 -0.76 -10.96
N ARG A 69 -7.90 0.22 -11.86
CA ARG A 69 -6.57 0.74 -12.22
C ARG A 69 -6.00 1.55 -11.07
N LEU A 70 -6.82 2.41 -10.44
CA LEU A 70 -6.42 3.16 -9.26
C LEU A 70 -6.15 2.24 -8.06
N ALA A 71 -7.02 1.26 -7.81
CA ALA A 71 -6.82 0.27 -6.75
C ALA A 71 -5.50 -0.52 -6.93
N ALA A 72 -5.17 -0.91 -8.17
CA ALA A 72 -3.89 -1.58 -8.47
C ALA A 72 -2.69 -0.67 -8.19
N ARG A 73 -2.72 0.61 -8.58
CA ARG A 73 -1.66 1.58 -8.28
C ARG A 73 -1.48 1.81 -6.78
N LEU A 74 -2.58 1.96 -6.04
CA LEU A 74 -2.54 2.14 -4.58
C LEU A 74 -2.02 0.89 -3.87
N ALA A 75 -2.37 -0.31 -4.34
CA ALA A 75 -1.86 -1.56 -3.79
C ALA A 75 -0.34 -1.68 -3.99
N ALA A 76 0.17 -1.33 -5.18
CA ALA A 76 1.61 -1.32 -5.46
C ALA A 76 2.36 -0.28 -4.62
N GLU A 77 1.78 0.92 -4.43
CA GLU A 77 2.31 1.94 -3.54
C GLU A 77 2.41 1.42 -2.09
N LEU A 78 1.31 0.84 -1.59
CA LEU A 78 1.23 0.27 -0.26
C LEU A 78 2.29 -0.82 -0.03
N GLU A 79 2.43 -1.75 -0.98
CA GLU A 79 3.43 -2.82 -0.90
C GLU A 79 4.86 -2.27 -0.93
N ARG A 80 5.14 -1.23 -1.74
CA ARG A 80 6.45 -0.57 -1.76
C ARG A 80 6.80 0.03 -0.39
N TRP A 81 5.87 0.72 0.25
CA TRP A 81 6.10 1.31 1.57
C TRP A 81 6.22 0.26 2.67
N ALA A 82 5.44 -0.82 2.60
CA ALA A 82 5.58 -1.95 3.50
C ALA A 82 6.99 -2.57 3.41
N ALA A 83 7.46 -2.85 2.19
CA ALA A 83 8.80 -3.38 1.94
C ALA A 83 9.90 -2.40 2.39
N ARG A 84 9.74 -1.10 2.10
CA ARG A 84 10.69 -0.06 2.53
C ARG A 84 10.80 0.00 4.06
N TRP A 85 9.65 0.02 4.76
CA TRP A 85 9.64 0.02 6.22
C TRP A 85 10.33 -1.24 6.75
N TRP A 86 10.01 -2.40 6.15
CA TRP A 86 10.56 -3.71 6.52
C TRP A 86 12.07 -3.82 6.37
N SER A 87 12.66 -3.17 5.36
CA SER A 87 14.11 -3.11 5.15
C SER A 87 14.81 -1.95 5.88
N GLY A 88 14.05 -1.02 6.47
CA GLY A 88 14.61 0.13 7.18
C GLY A 88 15.30 -0.22 8.52
N PRO A 89 16.11 0.69 9.09
CA PRO A 89 16.95 0.44 10.27
C PRO A 89 16.20 0.04 11.56
N GLY A 90 14.87 0.14 11.59
CA GLY A 90 14.05 -0.47 12.66
C GLY A 90 13.93 -2.00 12.59
N ALA A 91 14.48 -2.67 11.56
CA ALA A 91 14.43 -4.13 11.43
C ALA A 91 15.22 -4.91 12.47
N GLN A 92 16.16 -4.23 13.13
CA GLN A 92 17.09 -4.83 14.08
C GLN A 92 16.83 -4.43 15.53
N LEU A 93 15.87 -3.55 15.84
CA LEU A 93 15.82 -2.89 17.16
C LEU A 93 14.79 -3.42 18.17
N ASP A 94 14.01 -4.46 17.87
CA ASP A 94 13.05 -5.04 18.83
C ASP A 94 13.50 -6.41 19.38
N VAL A 95 14.77 -6.52 19.80
CA VAL A 95 15.25 -7.59 20.71
C VAL A 95 16.13 -6.97 21.80
N ALA A 96 15.57 -6.09 22.64
CA ALA A 96 16.14 -5.76 23.95
C ALA A 96 15.20 -4.88 24.78
N HIS A 97 14.22 -5.47 25.48
CA HIS A 97 14.04 -5.31 26.94
C HIS A 97 12.89 -6.20 27.44
#